data_AF-A0A963MAD4-F1
#
_entry.id   AF-A0A963MAD4-F1
#
_cell.length_a   1.000
_cell.length_b   1.000
_cell.length_c   1.000
_cell.angle_alpha   90.00
_cell.angle_beta   90.00
_cell.angle_gamma   90.00
#
_symmetry.space_group_name_H-M   'P 1'
#
loop_
_entity.id
_entity.type
_entity.pdbx_description
1 polymer ?
#
loop_
_entity_poly.entity_id
_entity_poly.type
_entity_poly.pdbx_seq_one_letter_code
_entity_poly.pdbx_strand_id
1 'polypeptide(L)' 'TPAQLALAWLLHQGEDILPIPGTTSVAHLRENLGAADVRLSAELLAELDALINQRTVAGDRYTDQANREVDTEKF' A
#
# COMPACT_ATOMS: atom_id res chain seq x y z
N THR A 1 2.63 -4.88 -12.83
CA THR A 1 3.94 -4.83 -12.16
C THR A 1 3.77 -4.88 -10.64
N PRO A 2 4.83 -5.00 -9.82
CA PRO A 2 4.68 -4.92 -8.36
C PRO A 2 4.03 -3.61 -7.89
N ALA A 3 4.39 -2.46 -8.47
CA ALA A 3 3.77 -1.18 -8.12
C ALA A 3 2.27 -1.14 -8.46
N GLN A 4 1.88 -1.65 -9.64
CA GLN A 4 0.47 -1.76 -10.01
C GLN A 4 -0.31 -2.70 -9.10
N LEU A 5 0.27 -3.84 -8.73
CA LEU A 5 -0.37 -4.78 -7.82
C LEU A 5 -0.64 -4.13 -6.46
N ALA A 6 0.34 -3.42 -5.90
CA ALA A 6 0.21 -2.72 -4.64
C ALA A 6 -0.84 -1.61 -4.69
N LEU A 7 -0.84 -0.79 -5.74
CA LEU A 7 -1.83 0.28 -5.91
C LEU A 7 -3.24 -0.27 -6.16
N ALA A 8 -3.37 -1.33 -6.96
CA ALA A 8 -4.65 -1.98 -7.21
C ALA A 8 -5.21 -2.59 -5.92
N TRP A 9 -4.39 -3.26 -5.12
CA TRP A 9 -4.79 -3.77 -3.81
C TRP A 9 -5.23 -2.65 -2.86
N LEU A 10 -4.47 -1.55 -2.79
CA LEU A 10 -4.80 -0.41 -1.93
C LEU A 10 -6.15 0.23 -2.30
N LEU A 11 -6.45 0.33 -3.59
CA LEU A 11 -7.76 0.80 -4.08
C LEU A 11 -8.93 -0.12 -3.70
N HIS A 12 -8.69 -1.39 -3.35
CA HIS A 12 -9.73 -2.31 -2.88
C HIS A 12 -9.97 -2.24 -1.36
N GLN A 13 -9.11 -1.55 -0.60
CA GLN A 13 -9.24 -1.49 0.87
C GLN A 13 -10.39 -0.59 1.34
N GLY A 14 -10.93 0.27 0.47
CA GLY A 14 -12.06 1.16 0.79
C GLY A 14 -12.36 2.13 -0.35
N GLU A 15 -13.63 2.47 -0.55
CA GLU A 15 -14.06 3.43 -1.59
C GLU A 15 -13.59 4.87 -1.29
N ASP A 16 -13.24 5.15 -0.04
CA ASP A 16 -12.74 6.43 0.47
C ASP A 16 -11.20 6.54 0.44
N ILE A 17 -10.50 5.53 -0.08
CA ILE A 17 -9.04 5.50 -0.16
C ILE A 17 -8.57 6.06 -1.51
N LEU A 18 -7.89 7.22 -1.45
CA LEU A 18 -7.32 7.90 -2.61
C LEU A 18 -5.78 7.86 -2.55
N PRO A 19 -5.12 6.93 -3.26
CA PRO A 19 -3.66 6.85 -3.26
C PRO A 19 -3.03 8.06 -3.97
N ILE A 20 -1.94 8.57 -3.41
CA ILE A 20 -1.17 9.72 -3.93
C ILE A 20 0.28 9.32 -4.31
N PRO A 21 0.48 8.40 -5.28
CA PRO A 21 1.82 7.91 -5.60
C PRO A 21 2.67 9.01 -6.25
N GLY A 22 3.77 9.38 -5.58
CA GLY A 22 4.76 10.32 -6.10
C GLY A 22 5.83 9.61 -6.94
N THR A 23 6.21 10.22 -8.08
CA THR A 23 7.33 9.77 -8.91
C THR A 23 7.88 10.91 -9.75
N THR A 24 9.18 10.89 -10.03
CA THR A 24 9.84 11.80 -10.98
C THR A 24 9.93 11.22 -12.40
N SER A 25 9.58 9.94 -12.57
CA SER A 25 9.65 9.22 -13.85
C SER A 25 8.28 9.15 -14.52
N VAL A 26 8.21 9.63 -15.77
CA VAL A 26 6.98 9.53 -16.60
C VAL A 26 6.62 8.06 -16.88
N ALA A 27 7.60 7.16 -16.97
CA ALA A 27 7.33 5.74 -17.15
C ALA A 27 6.62 5.14 -15.93
N HIS A 28 7.11 5.44 -14.72
CA HIS A 28 6.45 5.02 -13.49
C HIS A 28 5.08 5.67 -13.32
N LEU A 29 4.90 6.92 -13.76
CA LEU A 29 3.58 7.56 -13.73
C LEU A 29 2.58 6.74 -14.57
N ARG A 30 2.95 6.35 -15.79
CA ARG A 30 2.09 5.52 -16.65
C ARG A 30 1.80 4.15 -16.03
N GLU A 31 2.82 3.54 -15.42
CA GLU A 31 2.66 2.28 -14.70
C GLU A 31 1.67 2.42 -13.55
N ASN A 32 1.83 3.43 -12.69
CA ASN A 32 0.94 3.70 -11.56
C ASN A 32 -0.51 3.94 -12.01
N LEU A 33 -0.71 4.70 -13.09
CA LEU A 33 -2.05 4.94 -13.65
C LEU A 33 -2.72 3.64 -14.12
N GLY A 34 -1.95 2.72 -14.72
CA GLY A 34 -2.47 1.42 -15.15
C GLY A 34 -2.94 0.51 -14.01
N ALA A 35 -2.68 0.84 -12.74
CA ALA A 35 -3.17 0.08 -11.61
C ALA A 35 -4.71 0.09 -11.52
N ALA A 36 -5.38 1.15 -11.98
CA ALA A 36 -6.84 1.27 -11.95
C ALA A 36 -7.55 0.24 -12.87
N ASP A 37 -6.84 -0.26 -13.88
CA ASP A 37 -7.34 -1.27 -14.83
C ASP A 37 -7.06 -2.70 -14.36
N VAL A 38 -6.23 -2.88 -13.34
CA VAL A 38 -5.94 -4.20 -12.78
C VAL A 38 -7.18 -4.69 -12.03
N ARG A 39 -7.62 -5.90 -12.37
CA ARG A 39 -8.71 -6.60 -11.68
C ARG A 39 -8.11 -7.70 -10.83
N LEU A 40 -8.37 -7.64 -9.53
CA LEU A 40 -7.97 -8.66 -8.57
C LEU A 40 -9.19 -9.51 -8.25
N SER A 41 -9.04 -10.84 -8.32
CA SER A 41 -10.12 -11.74 -7.91
C SER A 41 -10.26 -11.74 -6.39
N ALA A 42 -11.39 -12.20 -5.88
CA ALA A 42 -11.62 -12.29 -4.44
C ALA A 42 -10.60 -13.23 -3.76
N GLU A 43 -10.21 -14.31 -4.45
CA GLU A 43 -9.21 -15.26 -3.96
C GLU A 43 -7.83 -14.61 -3.86
N LEU A 44 -7.44 -13.85 -4.88
CA LEU A 44 -6.16 -13.14 -4.88
C LEU A 44 -6.13 -12.02 -3.84
N LEU A 45 -7.23 -11.29 -3.66
CA LEU A 45 -7.34 -10.29 -2.59
C LEU A 45 -7.17 -10.92 -1.21
N ALA A 46 -7.84 -12.06 -0.96
CA ALA A 46 -7.70 -12.78 0.31
C ALA A 46 -6.26 -13.27 0.55
N GLU A 47 -5.56 -13.70 -0.50
CA GLU A 47 -4.13 -14.07 -0.41
C GLU A 47 -3.26 -12.84 -0.08
N LEU A 48 -3.49 -11.71 -0.74
CA LEU A 48 -2.77 -10.47 -0.49
C LEU A 48 -3.00 -9.95 0.93
N ASP A 49 -4.23 -9.96 1.43
CA ASP A 49 -4.57 -9.54 2.79
C ASP A 49 -3.92 -10.43 3.85
N ALA A 50 -3.82 -11.75 3.59
CA ALA A 50 -3.13 -12.69 4.46
C ALA A 50 -1.61 -12.45 4.49
N LEU A 51 -1.04 -12.01 3.37
CA LEU A 51 0.39 -11.73 3.23
C LEU A 51 0.79 -10.34 3.74
N ILE A 52 -0.07 -9.33 3.59
CA ILE A 52 0.25 -7.92 3.85
C ILE A 52 -0.68 -7.38 4.94
N ASN A 53 -0.29 -7.56 6.21
CA ASN A 53 -1.04 -7.05 7.35
C ASN A 53 -0.11 -6.71 8.53
N GLN A 54 -0.70 -6.16 9.60
CA GLN A 54 0.02 -5.74 10.80
C GLN A 54 0.79 -6.85 11.52
N ARG A 55 0.52 -8.14 11.20
CA ARG A 55 1.23 -9.29 11.78
C ARG A 55 2.37 -9.79 10.92
N THR A 56 2.35 -9.51 9.62
CA THR A 56 3.34 -10.01 8.65
C THR A 56 4.35 -8.97 8.21
N VAL A 57 4.00 -7.67 8.31
CA VAL A 57 4.91 -6.55 8.06
C VAL A 57 5.52 -6.11 9.39
N ALA A 58 6.84 -6.17 9.50
CA ALA A 58 7.59 -5.82 10.70
C ALA A 58 8.60 -4.69 10.43
N GLY A 59 8.86 -3.89 11.45
CA GLY A 59 9.79 -2.76 11.41
C GLY A 59 9.13 -1.45 11.83
N ASP A 60 9.91 -0.58 12.45
CA ASP A 60 9.43 0.71 12.92
C ASP A 60 9.31 1.73 11.78
N ARG A 61 8.22 2.51 11.79
CA ARG A 61 8.03 3.63 10.87
C ARG A 61 9.02 4.76 11.14
N TYR A 62 9.39 4.96 12.40
CA TYR A 62 10.34 5.96 12.85
C TYR A 62 11.52 5.31 13.56
N THR A 63 12.58 6.10 13.79
CA THR A 63 13.68 5.67 14.65
C THR A 63 13.22 5.57 16.11
N ASP A 64 13.96 4.82 16.93
CA ASP A 64 13.69 4.66 18.36
C ASP A 64 13.47 5.99 19.10
N GLN A 65 14.22 7.03 18.72
CA GLN A 65 14.10 8.35 19.30
C GLN A 65 12.75 9.01 18.94
N ALA A 66 12.40 9.05 17.66
CA ALA A 66 11.17 9.65 17.18
C ALA A 66 9.92 8.88 17.65
N ASN A 67 10.00 7.55 17.78
CA ASN A 67 8.94 6.72 18.35
C ASN A 67 8.62 7.01 19.82
N ARG A 68 9.52 7.68 20.56
CA ARG A 68 9.24 8.12 21.95
C ARG A 68 8.45 9.43 22.00
N GLU A 69 8.47 10.19 20.91
CA GLU A 69 7.83 11.50 20.79
C GLU A 69 6.48 11.42 20.07
N VAL A 70 6.26 10.38 19.25
CA VAL A 70 4.99 10.10 18.58
C VAL A 70 4.17 9.11 19.41
N ASP A 71 3.11 9.59 20.06
CA ASP A 71 2.18 8.78 20.86
C ASP A 71 0.89 8.40 20.10
N THR A 72 0.60 9.04 18.96
CA THR A 72 -0.65 8.90 18.20
C THR A 72 -0.76 7.66 17.30
N GLU A 73 0.32 6.89 17.14
CA GLU A 73 0.41 5.83 16.11
C GLU A 73 0.67 4.42 16.68
N LYS A 74 0.43 4.22 17.99
CA LYS A 74 0.46 2.88 18.60
C LYS A 74 -0.95 2.26 18.55
N PHE A 75 -1.11 1.20 17.77
CA PHE A 75 -2.33 0.42 17.61
C PHE A 75 -2.38 -0.76 18.59
#